data_AF-A0A167ACC4-F1
#
_entry.id   AF-A0A167ACC4-F1
#
_cell.length_a   1.000
_cell.length_b   1.000
_cell.length_c   1.000
_cell.angle_alpha   90.00
_cell.angle_beta   90.00
_cell.angle_gamma   90.00
#
_symmetry.space_group_name_H-M   'P 1'
#
loop_
_entity.id
_entity.type
_entity.pdbx_description
1 polymer ?
#
loop_
_entity_poly.entity_id
_entity_poly.type
_entity_poly.pdbx_seq_one_letter_code
_entity_poly.pdbx_strand_id
1 'polypeptide(L)'
;MIKNILALVLTFSFIFSASALGSDKEATKANYKVCHYKLTSATSNSTYPSWEKKTVRPWQDCPPSWTVAAPNSKITVGIYVYLFTTYR
;
A
#
# COMPACT_ATOMS: atom_id res chain seq x y z
N MET A 1 26.35 27.48 -46.69
CA MET A 1 27.31 27.37 -45.57
C MET A 1 26.49 27.29 -44.28
N ILE A 2 26.68 26.20 -43.50
CA ILE A 2 26.39 25.99 -42.05
C ILE A 2 24.93 26.31 -41.62
N LYS A 3 23.94 25.39 -41.61
CA LYS A 3 23.71 24.22 -40.72
C LYS A 3 24.05 24.45 -39.24
N ASN A 4 23.16 25.10 -38.49
CA ASN A 4 23.15 25.05 -37.02
C ASN A 4 22.03 24.14 -36.54
N ILE A 5 22.47 22.98 -36.06
CA ILE A 5 21.68 21.89 -35.51
C ILE A 5 21.28 22.31 -34.09
N LEU A 6 19.99 22.51 -33.85
CA LEU A 6 19.46 22.71 -32.51
C LEU A 6 19.53 21.38 -31.77
N ALA A 7 20.30 21.35 -30.68
CA ALA A 7 20.62 20.17 -29.91
C ALA A 7 19.37 19.54 -29.29
N LEU A 8 19.17 18.26 -29.61
CA LEU A 8 18.16 17.38 -29.03
C LEU A 8 18.57 17.06 -27.58
N VAL A 9 17.91 17.69 -26.60
CA VAL A 9 18.12 17.39 -25.18
C VAL A 9 17.44 16.06 -24.86
N LEU A 10 18.21 14.97 -24.93
CA LEU A 10 17.81 13.67 -24.41
C LEU A 10 17.88 13.72 -22.87
N THR A 11 16.75 14.02 -22.23
CA THR A 11 16.60 13.85 -20.79
C THR A 11 16.54 12.35 -20.49
N PHE A 12 17.63 11.86 -19.93
CA PHE A 12 17.80 10.48 -19.50
C PHE A 12 16.96 10.27 -18.22
N SER A 13 15.70 9.86 -18.37
CA SER A 13 14.88 9.45 -17.24
C SER A 13 15.43 8.14 -16.67
N PHE A 14 16.28 8.22 -15.65
CA PHE A 14 16.60 7.07 -14.80
C PHE A 14 15.33 6.63 -14.07
N ILE A 15 14.66 5.61 -14.60
CA ILE A 15 13.59 4.92 -13.87
C ILE A 15 14.28 4.06 -12.81
N PHE A 16 14.36 4.56 -11.58
CA PHE A 16 14.77 3.76 -10.43
C PHE A 16 13.61 2.83 -10.04
N SER A 17 13.46 1.73 -10.76
CA SER A 17 12.56 0.64 -10.34
C SER A 17 13.23 -0.16 -9.23
N ALA A 18 13.13 0.31 -7.99
CA ALA A 18 13.42 -0.52 -6.82
C ALA A 18 12.30 -1.54 -6.64
N SER A 19 12.42 -2.72 -7.25
CA SER A 19 11.61 -3.88 -6.88
C SER A 19 12.24 -4.54 -5.66
N ALA A 20 11.64 -4.32 -4.49
CA ALA A 20 12.03 -4.99 -3.26
C ALA A 20 11.66 -6.49 -3.34
N LEU A 21 12.57 -7.33 -3.84
CA LEU A 21 12.48 -8.80 -3.86
C LEU A 21 12.72 -9.44 -2.47
N GLY A 22 12.53 -8.68 -1.38
CA GLY A 22 12.90 -9.09 -0.03
C GLY A 22 11.89 -10.00 0.70
N SER A 23 10.70 -10.28 0.13
CA SER A 23 9.61 -10.89 0.91
C SER A 23 9.45 -12.41 0.74
N ASP A 24 10.01 -13.02 -0.32
CA ASP A 24 9.63 -14.41 -0.67
C ASP A 24 10.27 -15.47 0.24
N LYS A 25 11.46 -15.19 0.80
CA LYS A 25 12.18 -16.16 1.65
C LYS A 25 11.69 -16.19 3.11
N GLU A 26 11.07 -15.11 3.58
CA GLU A 26 10.53 -15.05 4.94
C GLU A 26 9.09 -15.56 4.97
N ALA A 27 8.35 -15.37 3.87
CA ALA A 27 6.99 -15.88 3.68
C ALA A 27 6.89 -17.42 3.64
N THR A 28 7.96 -18.12 3.22
CA THR A 28 7.93 -19.59 3.00
C THR A 28 7.91 -20.43 4.28
N LYS A 29 8.19 -19.84 5.45
CA LYS A 29 8.11 -20.53 6.76
C LYS A 29 6.98 -20.05 7.67
N ALA A 30 6.29 -18.97 7.28
CA ALA A 30 5.25 -18.37 8.09
C ALA A 30 3.90 -19.08 7.88
N ASN A 31 3.11 -19.22 8.94
CA ASN A 31 1.76 -19.76 8.84
C ASN A 31 0.77 -18.69 8.39
N TYR A 32 1.06 -17.43 8.73
CA TYR A 32 0.18 -16.31 8.45
C TYR A 32 0.94 -15.04 8.05
N LYS A 33 0.28 -14.28 7.19
CA LYS A 33 0.67 -12.92 6.82
C LYS A 33 -0.22 -11.94 7.58
N VAL A 34 0.37 -10.99 8.29
CA VAL A 34 -0.34 -9.95 9.04
C VAL A 34 -0.14 -8.62 8.33
N CYS A 35 -1.22 -8.09 7.77
CA CYS A 35 -1.30 -6.83 7.05
C CYS A 35 -1.63 -5.71 8.05
N HIS A 36 -0.80 -4.68 8.13
CA HIS A 36 -0.98 -3.54 9.04
C HIS A 36 -1.53 -2.34 8.27
N TYR A 37 -2.58 -1.74 8.83
CA TYR A 37 -3.31 -0.64 8.22
C TYR A 37 -3.37 0.56 9.15
N LYS A 38 -3.31 1.74 8.56
CA LYS A 38 -3.52 3.01 9.26
C LYS A 38 -4.81 3.67 8.78
N LEU A 39 -5.58 4.21 9.71
CA LEU A 39 -6.76 5.03 9.40
C LEU A 39 -6.27 6.37 8.81
N THR A 40 -6.62 6.66 7.56
CA THR A 40 -6.17 7.86 6.85
C THR A 40 -7.28 8.89 6.66
N SER A 41 -8.53 8.45 6.70
CA SER A 41 -9.71 9.29 6.67
C SER A 41 -10.73 8.74 7.64
N ALA A 42 -11.33 9.61 8.43
CA ALA A 42 -12.36 9.26 9.38
C ALA A 42 -13.29 10.47 9.61
N THR A 43 -14.55 10.22 9.94
CA THR A 43 -15.43 11.27 10.45
C THR A 43 -14.89 11.80 11.78
N SER A 44 -15.17 13.07 12.09
CA SER A 44 -14.60 13.77 13.26
C SER A 44 -14.89 13.10 14.61
N ASN A 45 -15.97 12.32 14.70
CA ASN A 45 -16.37 11.57 15.90
C ASN A 45 -16.15 10.05 15.74
N SER A 46 -15.23 9.65 14.86
CA SER A 46 -14.93 8.24 14.64
C SER A 46 -14.37 7.58 15.90
N THR A 47 -15.00 6.50 16.34
CA THR A 47 -14.51 5.62 17.41
C THR A 47 -13.56 4.53 16.90
N TYR A 48 -13.30 4.49 15.58
CA TYR A 48 -12.42 3.49 14.98
C TYR A 48 -10.96 3.76 15.36
N PRO A 49 -10.19 2.70 15.66
CA PRO A 49 -8.80 2.84 16.09
C PRO A 49 -7.92 3.38 14.97
N SER A 50 -6.87 4.12 15.30
CA SER A 50 -5.94 4.66 14.29
C SER A 50 -5.16 3.56 13.54
N TRP A 51 -5.10 2.35 14.09
CA TRP A 51 -4.41 1.20 13.53
C TRP A 51 -5.28 -0.05 13.56
N GLU A 52 -5.23 -0.82 12.48
CA GLU A 52 -5.88 -2.11 12.37
C GLU A 52 -4.99 -3.15 11.69
N LYS A 53 -5.31 -4.43 11.91
CA LYS A 53 -4.56 -5.56 11.39
C LYS A 53 -5.51 -6.58 10.78
N LYS A 54 -5.13 -7.13 9.62
CA LYS A 54 -5.81 -8.28 9.02
C LYS A 54 -4.83 -9.42 8.86
N THR A 55 -5.28 -10.61 9.23
CA THR A 55 -4.48 -11.83 9.07
C THR A 55 -4.99 -12.56 7.84
N VAL A 56 -4.09 -12.85 6.91
CA VAL A 56 -4.36 -13.56 5.67
C VAL A 56 -3.38 -14.73 5.51
N ARG A 57 -3.64 -15.61 4.54
CA ARG A 57 -2.69 -16.70 4.24
C ARG A 57 -1.38 -16.15 3.66
N PRO A 58 -0.23 -16.84 3.80
CA PRO A 58 1.07 -16.36 3.32
C PRO A 58 1.11 -16.00 1.83
N TRP A 59 0.32 -16.67 1.00
CA TRP A 59 0.22 -16.43 -0.43
C TRP A 59 -0.89 -15.46 -0.84
N GLN A 60 -1.72 -14.99 0.10
CA GLN A 60 -2.77 -14.03 -0.18
C GLN A 60 -2.24 -12.60 -0.08
N ASP A 61 -2.62 -11.76 -1.01
CA ASP A 61 -2.25 -10.34 -0.96
C ASP A 61 -3.02 -9.60 0.12
N CYS A 62 -2.35 -8.64 0.75
CA CYS A 62 -2.99 -7.67 1.61
C CYS A 62 -3.80 -6.71 0.72
N PRO A 63 -5.12 -6.54 0.96
CA PRO A 63 -5.88 -5.51 0.27
C PRO A 63 -5.20 -4.15 0.45
N PRO A 64 -5.09 -3.33 -0.61
CA PRO A 64 -4.39 -2.04 -0.53
C PRO A 64 -5.10 -1.05 0.39
N SER A 65 -6.42 -1.15 0.51
CA SER A 65 -7.22 -0.38 1.44
C SER A 65 -8.54 -1.08 1.73
N TRP A 66 -9.25 -0.62 2.75
CA TRP A 66 -10.64 -1.00 2.98
C TRP A 66 -11.40 0.11 3.68
N THR A 67 -12.69 0.20 3.41
CA THR A 67 -13.60 1.19 3.99
C THR A 67 -14.32 0.62 5.19
N VAL A 68 -14.61 1.48 6.16
CA VAL A 68 -15.45 1.15 7.30
C VAL A 68 -16.77 1.86 7.15
N ALA A 69 -17.87 1.13 7.32
CA ALA A 69 -19.21 1.68 7.25
C ALA A 69 -19.73 2.07 8.64
N ALA A 70 -20.63 3.04 8.70
CA ALA A 70 -21.40 3.32 9.91
C ALA A 70 -22.26 2.10 10.28
N PRO A 71 -22.51 1.85 11.58
CA PRO A 71 -23.44 0.81 12.01
C PRO A 71 -24.78 0.94 11.29
N ASN A 72 -25.29 -0.16 10.74
CA ASN A 72 -26.58 -0.23 10.02
C ASN A 72 -26.70 0.70 8.81
N SER A 73 -25.58 1.14 8.23
CA SER A 73 -25.57 2.05 7.09
C SER A 73 -24.54 1.63 6.04
N LYS A 74 -24.74 2.09 4.80
CA LYS A 74 -23.74 1.97 3.71
C LYS A 74 -22.82 3.18 3.62
N ILE A 75 -22.95 4.14 4.54
CA ILE A 75 -22.12 5.34 4.57
C ILE A 75 -20.73 4.97 5.06
N THR A 76 -19.72 5.20 4.21
CA THR A 76 -18.32 5.09 4.59
C THR A 76 -17.97 6.19 5.59
N VAL A 77 -17.46 5.79 6.74
CA VAL A 77 -17.05 6.67 7.85
C VAL A 77 -15.56 6.60 8.15
N GLY A 78 -14.84 5.68 7.51
CA GLY A 78 -13.40 5.60 7.62
C GLY A 78 -12.74 4.84 6.47
N ILE A 79 -11.47 5.13 6.21
CA ILE A 79 -10.64 4.45 5.21
C ILE A 79 -9.33 4.03 5.86
N TYR A 80 -9.07 2.74 5.83
CA TYR A 80 -7.80 2.14 6.22
C TYR A 80 -6.94 1.91 4.99
N VAL A 81 -5.68 2.34 5.05
CA VAL A 81 -4.70 2.14 3.98
C VAL A 81 -3.59 1.21 4.47
N TYR A 82 -3.27 0.23 3.64
CA TYR A 82 -2.18 -0.71 3.89
C TYR A 82 -0.85 0.04 3.96
N LEU A 83 -0.05 -0.24 4.98
CA LEU A 83 1.30 0.31 5.09
C LEU A 83 2.38 -0.75 4.94
N PHE A 84 2.28 -1.85 5.69
CA PHE A 84 3.30 -2.89 5.68
C PHE A 84 2.76 -4.24 6.15
N THR A 85 3.55 -5.28 5.92
CA THR A 85 3.25 -6.66 6.29
C THR A 85 4.27 -7.17 7.29
N THR A 86 3.82 -8.03 8.21
CA THR A 86 4.69 -8.86 9.05
C THR A 86 4.25 -10.31 8.95
N TYR A 87 5.16 -11.25 9.22
CA TYR A 87 4.89 -12.68 9.16
C TYR A 87 4.82 -13.30 10.56
N ARG A 88 3.97 -14.32 10.75
CA ARG A 88 3.81 -15.09 12.00
C ARG A 88 3.75 -16.58 11.73
#